data_AF-A0A0D1C820-F1
#
_entry.id   AF-A0A0D1C820-F1
#
_cell.length_a   1.000
_cell.length_b   1.000
_cell.length_c   1.000
_cell.angle_alpha   90.00
_cell.angle_beta   90.00
_cell.angle_gamma   90.00
#
_symmetry.space_group_name_H-M   'P 1'
#
loop_
_entity.id
_entity.type
_entity.pdbx_description
1 polymer ?
#
loop_
_entity_poly.entity_id
_entity_poly.type
_entity_poly.pdbx_seq_one_letter_code
_entity_poly.pdbx_strand_id
1 'polypeptide(L)'
;MDVTLSNLGVVETFQFEFALADMEDLDGVDAALARLVDGGELSRRSIDDFIMRCKQYPTAVRYQSGLADYLYGVLAREDALGADISELSGASSDYEGKYDRAVGILRSFDRPPAEAICGIVAFHYNQFERAMTKTKSQRVAEVSLRFQALVKGESWLPDALSQSPHPSLDVALSDSIIEQVLRWTALPLDGTAADAMAELAANIGSQRPYDALKLHLVAAEHALAVGDFPAALRHAESLRHSRLSEKWYRNFRPRVQRQGVPKK
;
A
#
# COMPACT_ATOMS: atom_id res chain seq x y z
N MET A 1 13.23 -9.01 32.13
CA MET A 1 14.19 -10.11 32.31
C MET A 1 15.56 -9.52 32.09
N ASP A 2 16.49 -9.72 33.03
CA ASP A 2 17.79 -9.04 33.00
C ASP A 2 18.84 -10.01 32.47
N VAL A 3 19.47 -9.65 31.35
CA VAL A 3 20.55 -10.43 30.76
C VAL A 3 21.85 -9.66 30.96
N THR A 4 22.76 -10.26 31.70
CA THR A 4 24.06 -9.66 32.00
C THR A 4 25.11 -10.24 31.05
N LEU A 5 25.67 -9.40 30.19
CA LEU A 5 26.80 -9.75 29.33
C LEU A 5 28.09 -9.25 29.98
N SER A 6 29.04 -10.16 30.19
CA SER A 6 30.37 -9.82 30.72
C SER A 6 31.46 -10.19 29.73
N ASN A 7 32.29 -9.23 29.33
CA ASN A 7 33.53 -9.48 28.58
C ASN A 7 34.67 -8.62 29.13
N LEU A 8 35.78 -9.26 29.51
CA LEU A 8 37.04 -8.62 29.97
C LEU A 8 36.85 -7.45 30.97
N GLY A 9 35.93 -7.61 31.93
CA GLY A 9 35.70 -6.64 33.01
C GLY A 9 34.66 -5.57 32.72
N VAL A 10 34.05 -5.55 31.53
CA VAL A 10 32.87 -4.75 31.24
C VAL A 10 31.64 -5.63 31.43
N VAL A 11 30.76 -5.23 32.36
CA VAL A 11 29.49 -5.87 32.66
C VAL A 11 28.39 -4.93 32.19
N GLU A 12 27.68 -5.29 31.13
CA GLU A 12 26.49 -4.57 30.68
C GLU A 12 25.23 -5.38 31.01
N THR A 13 24.30 -4.73 31.70
CA THR A 13 23.00 -5.30 32.04
C THR A 13 21.97 -4.80 31.03
N PHE A 14 21.40 -5.73 30.27
CA PHE A 14 20.32 -5.45 29.33
C PHE A 14 18.99 -5.87 29.94
N GLN A 15 18.05 -4.92 30.02
CA GLN A 15 16.67 -5.20 30.40
C GLN A 15 15.85 -5.51 29.15
N PHE A 16 15.34 -6.74 29.09
CA PHE A 16 14.38 -7.14 28.07
C PHE A 16 12.98 -7.21 28.69
N GLU A 17 12.10 -6.31 28.26
CA GLU A 17 10.65 -6.39 28.51
C GLU A 17 9.99 -7.18 27.37
N PHE A 18 9.43 -8.33 27.71
CA PHE A 18 8.58 -9.10 26.81
C PHE A 18 7.12 -8.84 27.21
N ALA A 19 6.48 -7.87 26.55
CA ALA A 19 5.04 -7.70 26.64
C ALA A 19 4.38 -8.65 25.63
N LEU A 20 4.19 -9.91 26.03
CA LEU A 20 3.33 -10.83 25.30
C LEU A 20 1.89 -10.46 25.63
N ALA A 21 1.16 -9.94 24.65
CA ALA A 21 -0.26 -9.67 24.80
C ALA A 21 -1.01 -11.01 24.91
N ASP A 22 -1.98 -11.07 25.82
CA ASP A 22 -2.84 -12.23 25.96
C ASP A 22 -3.68 -12.43 24.69
N MET A 23 -3.86 -13.68 24.28
CA MET A 23 -4.58 -13.99 23.04
C MET A 23 -6.04 -13.51 23.09
N GLU A 24 -6.69 -13.62 24.25
CA GLU A 24 -8.06 -13.14 24.47
C GLU A 24 -8.16 -11.62 24.32
N ASP A 25 -7.18 -10.88 24.84
CA ASP A 25 -7.10 -9.43 24.70
C ASP A 25 -6.91 -9.02 23.23
N LEU A 26 -6.05 -9.74 22.50
CA LEU A 26 -5.84 -9.51 21.07
C LEU A 26 -7.10 -9.84 20.24
N ASP A 27 -7.77 -10.95 20.52
CA ASP A 27 -9.04 -11.32 19.89
C ASP A 27 -10.13 -10.28 20.17
N GLY A 28 -10.13 -9.74 21.39
CA GLY A 28 -11.00 -8.66 21.80
C GLY A 28 -10.80 -7.37 21.01
N VAL A 29 -9.54 -7.01 20.74
CA VAL A 29 -9.20 -5.85 19.87
C VAL A 29 -9.60 -6.12 18.43
N ASP A 30 -9.35 -7.33 17.90
CA ASP A 30 -9.78 -7.74 16.54
C ASP A 30 -11.31 -7.64 16.40
N ALA A 31 -12.07 -8.09 17.39
CA ALA A 31 -13.53 -7.98 17.40
C ALA A 31 -14.01 -6.52 17.49
N ALA A 32 -13.28 -5.66 18.21
CA ALA A 32 -13.58 -4.23 18.26
C ALA A 32 -13.31 -3.55 16.91
N LEU A 33 -12.23 -3.94 16.22
CA LEU A 33 -11.91 -3.46 14.88
C LEU A 33 -12.96 -3.90 13.85
N ALA A 34 -13.37 -5.17 13.89
CA ALA A 34 -14.42 -5.68 13.00
C ALA A 34 -15.72 -4.89 13.14
N ARG A 35 -16.12 -4.54 14.36
CA ARG A 35 -17.30 -3.70 14.61
C ARG A 35 -17.17 -2.27 14.08
N LEU A 36 -15.96 -1.71 14.09
CA LEU A 36 -15.70 -0.40 13.49
C LEU A 36 -15.86 -0.47 11.97
N VAL A 37 -15.29 -1.51 11.36
CA VAL A 37 -15.40 -1.80 9.93
C VAL A 37 -16.85 -2.00 9.50
N ASP A 38 -17.61 -2.81 10.23
CA ASP A 38 -19.04 -3.06 9.96
C ASP A 38 -19.89 -1.77 10.08
N GLY A 39 -19.41 -0.78 10.83
CA GLY A 39 -20.04 0.54 10.96
C GLY A 39 -19.94 1.39 9.69
N GLY A 40 -19.06 1.05 8.74
CA GLY A 40 -18.98 1.63 7.40
C GLY A 40 -18.45 3.07 7.30
N GLU A 41 -18.29 3.80 8.42
CA GLU A 41 -17.79 5.17 8.43
C GLU A 41 -16.57 5.33 9.34
N LEU A 42 -15.44 5.69 8.74
CA LEU A 42 -14.26 6.10 9.48
C LEU A 42 -14.33 7.60 9.79
N SER A 43 -14.26 7.94 11.07
CA SER A 43 -14.21 9.32 11.56
C SER A 43 -13.37 9.36 12.83
N ARG A 44 -12.90 10.54 13.23
CA ARG A 44 -12.17 10.69 14.50
C ARG A 44 -12.98 10.13 15.68
N ARG A 45 -14.30 10.33 15.66
CA ARG A 45 -15.22 9.80 16.66
C ARG A 45 -15.29 8.27 16.66
N SER A 46 -15.36 7.62 15.49
CA SER A 46 -15.40 6.16 15.45
C SER A 46 -14.07 5.53 15.87
N ILE A 47 -12.94 6.19 15.60
CA ILE A 47 -11.62 5.78 16.12
C ILE A 47 -11.57 5.92 17.65
N ASP A 48 -12.01 7.05 18.21
CA ASP A 48 -12.06 7.24 19.66
C ASP A 48 -12.96 6.21 20.34
N ASP A 49 -14.12 5.89 19.75
CA ASP A 49 -15.02 4.84 20.25
C ASP A 49 -14.36 3.45 20.20
N PHE A 50 -13.59 3.15 19.15
CA PHE A 50 -12.76 1.93 19.08
C PHE A 50 -11.72 1.88 20.20
N ILE A 51 -10.95 2.96 20.40
CA ILE A 51 -9.95 3.06 21.47
C ILE A 51 -10.61 2.83 22.84
N MET A 52 -11.76 3.45 23.08
CA MET A 52 -12.51 3.30 24.32
C MET A 52 -12.97 1.85 24.57
N ARG A 53 -13.43 1.15 23.54
CA ARG A 53 -13.82 -0.28 23.63
C ARG A 53 -12.65 -1.20 23.92
N CYS A 54 -11.45 -0.83 23.47
CA CYS A 54 -10.25 -1.63 23.69
C CYS A 54 -9.63 -1.45 25.08
N LYS A 55 -10.10 -0.49 25.90
CA LYS A 55 -9.60 -0.27 27.27
C LYS A 55 -9.76 -1.48 28.19
N GLN A 56 -10.68 -2.38 27.88
CA GLN A 56 -10.90 -3.63 28.64
C GLN A 56 -9.84 -4.70 28.35
N TYR A 57 -8.94 -4.49 27.38
CA TYR A 57 -7.89 -5.43 26.95
C TYR A 57 -6.49 -4.88 27.28
N PRO A 58 -6.07 -4.89 28.56
CA PRO A 58 -4.90 -4.17 29.06
C PRO A 58 -3.57 -4.66 28.46
N THR A 59 -3.46 -5.92 28.04
CA THR A 59 -2.22 -6.47 27.49
C THR A 59 -2.07 -6.18 25.99
N ALA A 60 -3.16 -5.86 25.28
CA ALA A 60 -3.16 -5.57 23.85
C ALA A 60 -3.03 -4.08 23.48
N VAL A 61 -2.70 -3.20 24.44
CA VAL A 61 -2.58 -1.74 24.24
C VAL A 61 -1.63 -1.38 23.08
N ARG A 62 -0.50 -2.08 22.98
CA ARG A 62 0.46 -1.84 21.88
C ARG A 62 -0.16 -2.19 20.53
N TYR A 63 -0.87 -3.31 20.44
CA TYR A 63 -1.54 -3.72 19.20
C TYR A 63 -2.62 -2.70 18.80
N GLN A 64 -3.49 -2.34 19.75
CA GLN A 64 -4.53 -1.33 19.58
C GLN A 64 -3.95 0.02 19.12
N SER A 65 -2.84 0.46 19.73
CA SER A 65 -2.18 1.72 19.37
C SER A 65 -1.68 1.71 17.92
N GLY A 66 -1.08 0.60 17.47
CA GLY A 66 -0.65 0.43 16.08
C GLY A 66 -1.83 0.50 15.09
N LEU A 67 -2.97 -0.12 15.43
CA LEU A 67 -4.20 -0.01 14.64
C LEU A 67 -4.73 1.43 14.60
N ALA A 68 -4.76 2.11 15.74
CA ALA A 68 -5.24 3.49 15.83
C ALA A 68 -4.35 4.47 15.03
N ASP A 69 -3.02 4.36 15.14
CA ASP A 69 -2.07 5.15 14.33
C ASP A 69 -2.38 4.98 12.83
N TYR A 70 -2.62 3.74 12.38
CA TYR A 70 -2.98 3.47 10.98
C TYR A 70 -4.29 4.16 10.58
N LEU A 71 -5.36 3.99 11.36
CA LEU A 71 -6.67 4.58 11.07
C LEU A 71 -6.62 6.11 11.05
N TYR A 72 -5.85 6.72 11.95
CA TYR A 72 -5.59 8.16 11.91
C TYR A 72 -4.76 8.58 10.69
N GLY A 73 -3.88 7.71 10.20
CA GLY A 73 -3.15 7.89 8.95
C GLY A 73 -4.09 7.91 7.74
N VAL A 74 -5.02 6.96 7.68
CA VAL A 74 -6.07 6.91 6.64
C VAL A 74 -6.87 8.22 6.62
N LEU A 75 -7.40 8.65 7.77
CA LEU A 75 -8.14 9.93 7.85
C LEU A 75 -7.29 11.13 7.44
N ALA A 76 -6.05 11.22 7.91
CA ALA A 76 -5.17 12.33 7.57
C ALA A 76 -4.85 12.39 6.07
N ARG A 77 -4.82 11.23 5.39
CA ARG A 77 -4.60 11.16 3.95
C ARG A 77 -5.85 11.56 3.15
N GLU A 78 -7.04 11.16 3.60
CA GLU A 78 -8.31 11.56 2.97
C GLU A 78 -8.58 13.06 3.16
N ASP A 79 -8.34 13.60 4.35
CA ASP A 79 -8.44 15.04 4.63
C ASP A 79 -7.51 15.85 3.70
N ALA A 80 -6.31 15.33 3.43
CA ALA A 80 -5.32 15.99 2.57
C ALA A 80 -5.67 15.93 1.07
N LEU A 81 -6.65 15.13 0.64
CA LEU A 81 -7.17 15.14 -0.72
C LEU A 81 -8.12 16.34 -0.97
N GLY A 82 -8.73 16.87 0.10
CA GLY A 82 -9.57 18.07 0.05
C GLY A 82 -8.81 19.40 0.15
N ALA A 83 -7.51 19.37 0.50
CA ALA A 83 -6.68 20.56 0.65
C ALA A 83 -5.92 20.90 -0.63
N ASP A 84 -5.77 22.20 -0.93
CA ASP A 84 -5.20 22.69 -2.18
C ASP A 84 -3.73 22.29 -2.35
N ILE A 85 -3.35 21.92 -3.58
CA ILE A 85 -2.07 21.24 -3.92
C ILE A 85 -0.84 22.12 -3.62
N SER A 86 -1.05 23.43 -3.44
CA SER A 86 -0.03 24.44 -3.13
C SER A 86 0.70 24.25 -1.79
N GLU A 87 0.14 23.50 -0.83
CA GLU A 87 0.78 23.28 0.49
C GLU A 87 1.57 21.96 0.59
N LEU A 88 1.52 21.11 -0.45
CA LEU A 88 2.06 19.75 -0.42
C LEU A 88 3.58 19.66 -0.67
N SER A 89 4.26 20.75 -1.05
CA SER A 89 5.66 20.72 -1.47
C SER A 89 6.69 20.89 -0.34
N GLY A 90 6.29 20.77 0.93
CA GLY A 90 7.21 20.96 2.07
C GLY A 90 6.89 20.23 3.37
N ALA A 91 5.67 19.71 3.55
CA ALA A 91 5.34 18.90 4.72
C ALA A 91 5.47 17.41 4.37
N SER A 92 6.41 16.69 5.01
CA SER A 92 6.27 15.24 5.12
C SER A 92 4.85 14.99 5.62
N SER A 93 4.01 14.39 4.77
CA SER A 93 2.58 14.45 5.05
C SER A 93 2.29 13.68 6.33
N ASP A 94 1.51 14.28 7.23
CA ASP A 94 1.27 13.81 8.59
C ASP A 94 0.71 12.36 8.64
N TYR A 95 0.23 11.82 7.52
CA TYR A 95 -0.16 10.42 7.41
C TYR A 95 1.03 9.44 7.27
N GLU A 96 2.12 9.81 6.61
CA GLU A 96 3.26 8.90 6.38
C GLU A 96 3.93 8.53 7.70
N GLY A 97 4.13 9.52 8.58
CA GLY A 97 4.63 9.28 9.92
C GLY A 97 3.71 8.40 10.77
N LYS A 98 2.40 8.46 10.54
CA LYS A 98 1.41 7.56 11.19
C LYS A 98 1.50 6.14 10.64
N TYR A 99 1.62 5.98 9.33
CA TYR A 99 1.83 4.67 8.69
C TYR A 99 3.12 4.01 9.16
N ASP A 100 4.22 4.76 9.27
CA ASP A 100 5.51 4.23 9.70
C ASP A 100 5.46 3.74 11.16
N ARG A 101 4.80 4.50 12.05
CA ARG A 101 4.58 4.07 13.45
C ARG A 101 3.70 2.83 13.51
N ALA A 102 2.59 2.83 12.80
CA ALA A 102 1.68 1.69 12.73
C ALA A 102 2.41 0.43 12.28
N VAL A 103 3.14 0.48 11.15
CA VAL A 103 3.90 -0.66 10.64
C VAL A 103 5.03 -1.06 11.58
N GLY A 104 5.71 -0.10 12.23
CA GLY A 104 6.76 -0.37 13.22
C GLY A 104 6.26 -1.23 14.39
N ILE A 105 4.98 -1.06 14.76
CA ILE A 105 4.28 -1.80 15.80
C ILE A 105 3.66 -3.10 15.26
N LEU A 106 2.79 -3.00 14.25
CA LEU A 106 1.95 -4.09 13.77
C LEU A 106 2.75 -5.25 13.17
N ARG A 107 3.95 -4.98 12.62
CA ARG A 107 4.81 -6.04 12.06
C ARG A 107 5.23 -7.13 13.05
N SER A 108 5.13 -6.89 14.36
CA SER A 108 5.47 -7.88 15.40
C SER A 108 4.27 -8.75 15.80
N PHE A 109 3.09 -8.51 15.25
CA PHE A 109 1.87 -9.26 15.55
C PHE A 109 1.51 -10.17 14.38
N ASP A 110 1.38 -11.46 14.64
CA ASP A 110 0.88 -12.45 13.68
C ASP A 110 -0.66 -12.47 13.73
N ARG A 111 -1.26 -11.44 13.13
CA ARG A 111 -2.71 -11.20 13.15
C ARG A 111 -3.21 -10.76 11.77
N PRO A 112 -4.35 -11.28 11.27
CA PRO A 112 -4.84 -10.93 9.93
C PRO A 112 -4.97 -9.41 9.67
N PRO A 113 -5.49 -8.58 10.61
CA PRO A 113 -5.55 -7.13 10.38
C PRO A 113 -4.16 -6.47 10.37
N ALA A 114 -3.22 -6.93 11.21
CA ALA A 114 -1.85 -6.42 11.20
C ALA A 114 -1.15 -6.69 9.86
N GLU A 115 -1.30 -7.92 9.35
CA GLU A 115 -0.73 -8.32 8.08
C GLU A 115 -1.39 -7.57 6.92
N ALA A 116 -2.72 -7.42 6.91
CA ALA A 116 -3.42 -6.63 5.89
C ALA A 116 -2.89 -5.18 5.85
N ILE A 117 -2.81 -4.50 7.00
CA ILE A 117 -2.30 -3.13 7.10
C ILE A 117 -0.85 -3.05 6.64
N CYS A 118 0.01 -3.96 7.09
CA CYS A 118 1.41 -3.97 6.67
C CYS A 118 1.55 -4.17 5.15
N GLY A 119 0.70 -5.00 4.56
CA GLY A 119 0.63 -5.22 3.12
C GLY A 119 0.19 -3.98 2.35
N ILE A 120 -0.87 -3.33 2.82
CA ILE A 120 -1.43 -2.10 2.22
C ILE A 120 -0.41 -0.96 2.28
N VAL A 121 0.22 -0.72 3.44
CA VAL A 121 1.24 0.33 3.58
C VAL A 121 2.48 0.00 2.74
N ALA A 122 2.92 -1.26 2.71
CA ALA A 122 4.02 -1.69 1.84
C ALA A 122 3.68 -1.45 0.36
N PHE A 123 2.45 -1.75 -0.06
CA PHE A 123 1.97 -1.47 -1.40
C PHE A 123 1.98 0.03 -1.69
N HIS A 124 1.46 0.87 -0.78
CA HIS A 124 1.48 2.31 -0.90
C HIS A 124 2.90 2.82 -1.18
N TYR A 125 3.89 2.41 -0.38
CA TYR A 125 5.30 2.78 -0.57
C TYR A 125 6.04 2.05 -1.70
N ASN A 126 5.33 1.35 -2.60
CA ASN A 126 5.90 0.60 -3.72
C ASN A 126 6.88 -0.51 -3.30
N GLN A 127 6.77 -1.02 -2.08
CA GLN A 127 7.56 -2.14 -1.56
C GLN A 127 6.91 -3.47 -1.97
N PHE A 128 6.81 -3.73 -3.28
CA PHE A 128 5.98 -4.81 -3.84
C PHE A 128 6.32 -6.21 -3.29
N GLU A 129 7.60 -6.56 -3.17
CA GLU A 129 8.04 -7.83 -2.57
C GLU A 129 7.56 -8.02 -1.13
N ARG A 130 7.56 -6.93 -0.35
CA ARG A 130 7.04 -6.95 1.01
C ARG A 130 5.52 -7.00 1.02
N ALA A 131 4.87 -6.24 0.15
CA ALA A 131 3.42 -6.19 0.03
C ALA A 131 2.82 -7.56 -0.34
N MET A 132 3.48 -8.36 -1.18
CA MET A 132 3.02 -9.71 -1.52
C MET A 132 3.30 -10.77 -0.44
N THR A 133 4.33 -10.58 0.39
CA THR A 133 4.73 -11.56 1.42
C THR A 133 4.10 -11.29 2.79
N LYS A 134 3.70 -10.05 3.04
CA LYS A 134 3.15 -9.58 4.32
C LYS A 134 1.74 -9.03 4.11
N THR A 135 0.86 -9.82 3.51
CA THR A 135 -0.55 -9.49 3.36
C THR A 135 -1.43 -10.73 3.39
N LYS A 136 -2.64 -10.58 3.93
CA LYS A 136 -3.74 -11.55 3.77
C LYS A 136 -4.74 -11.11 2.71
N SER A 137 -4.52 -9.96 2.07
CA SER A 137 -5.31 -9.54 0.90
C SER A 137 -4.75 -10.15 -0.37
N GLN A 138 -5.55 -10.99 -1.00
CA GLN A 138 -5.25 -11.55 -2.32
C GLN A 138 -5.11 -10.44 -3.37
N ARG A 139 -5.94 -9.40 -3.33
CA ARG A 139 -5.90 -8.29 -4.29
C ARG A 139 -4.59 -7.51 -4.19
N VAL A 140 -4.17 -7.15 -2.97
CA VAL A 140 -2.87 -6.49 -2.74
C VAL A 140 -1.73 -7.40 -3.18
N ALA A 141 -1.80 -8.70 -2.88
CA ALA A 141 -0.77 -9.66 -3.27
C ALA A 141 -0.64 -9.80 -4.80
N GLU A 142 -1.76 -9.98 -5.52
CA GLU A 142 -1.78 -10.14 -6.98
C GLU A 142 -1.27 -8.90 -7.72
N VAL A 143 -1.76 -7.72 -7.32
CA VAL A 143 -1.31 -6.46 -7.91
C VAL A 143 0.17 -6.22 -7.62
N SER A 144 0.62 -6.50 -6.39
CA SER A 144 2.03 -6.39 -6.02
C SER A 144 2.91 -7.36 -6.78
N LEU A 145 2.45 -8.61 -7.00
CA LEU A 145 3.17 -9.61 -7.79
C LEU A 145 3.34 -9.13 -9.24
N ARG A 146 2.28 -8.61 -9.86
CA ARG A 146 2.35 -8.01 -11.20
C ARG A 146 3.38 -6.88 -11.25
N PHE A 147 3.32 -5.93 -10.32
CA PHE A 147 4.28 -4.83 -10.30
C PHE A 147 5.70 -5.33 -10.06
N GLN A 148 5.88 -6.32 -9.19
CA GLN A 148 7.17 -6.90 -8.91
C GLN A 148 7.79 -7.52 -10.17
N ALA A 149 7.00 -8.24 -10.95
CA ALA A 149 7.41 -8.80 -12.23
C ALA A 149 7.69 -7.71 -13.28
N LEU A 150 6.82 -6.69 -13.39
CA LEU A 150 7.01 -5.53 -14.27
C LEU A 150 8.34 -4.82 -13.99
N VAL A 151 8.59 -4.40 -12.74
CA VAL A 151 9.81 -3.66 -12.38
C VAL A 151 11.06 -4.52 -12.54
N LYS A 152 10.97 -5.84 -12.33
CA LYS A 152 12.06 -6.78 -12.57
C LYS A 152 12.23 -7.15 -14.05
N GLY A 153 11.28 -6.79 -14.93
CA GLY A 153 11.29 -7.19 -16.34
C GLY A 153 11.09 -8.70 -16.54
N GLU A 154 10.39 -9.35 -15.60
CA GLU A 154 10.01 -10.76 -15.66
C GLU A 154 8.70 -10.92 -16.44
N SER A 155 8.31 -12.16 -16.74
CA SER A 155 7.01 -12.44 -17.38
C SER A 155 5.87 -12.24 -16.40
N TRP A 156 4.75 -11.69 -16.87
CA TRP A 156 3.55 -11.41 -16.09
C TRP A 156 2.30 -11.59 -16.95
N LEU A 157 1.14 -11.78 -16.30
CA LEU A 157 -0.15 -12.00 -16.96
C LEU A 157 -0.86 -10.66 -17.24
N PRO A 158 -1.26 -10.38 -18.50
CA PRO A 158 -1.90 -9.13 -18.88
C PRO A 158 -3.40 -9.06 -18.56
N ASP A 159 -4.02 -10.19 -18.23
CA ASP A 159 -5.46 -10.29 -17.95
C ASP A 159 -5.89 -9.45 -16.75
N ALA A 160 -7.19 -9.24 -16.56
CA ALA A 160 -7.68 -8.58 -15.35
C ALA A 160 -7.29 -9.39 -14.10
N LEU A 161 -6.85 -8.71 -13.03
CA LEU A 161 -6.62 -9.36 -11.74
C LEU A 161 -7.93 -9.47 -10.97
N SER A 162 -7.95 -10.33 -9.95
CA SER A 162 -9.12 -10.47 -9.11
C SER A 162 -9.43 -9.13 -8.44
N GLN A 163 -10.63 -8.61 -8.71
CA GLN A 163 -11.17 -7.46 -8.00
C GLN A 163 -11.77 -7.87 -6.64
N SER A 164 -11.74 -9.17 -6.30
CA SER A 164 -12.31 -9.81 -5.10
C SER A 164 -13.44 -9.00 -4.45
N PRO A 165 -14.71 -9.17 -4.89
CA PRO A 165 -15.86 -8.39 -4.42
C PRO A 165 -16.30 -8.71 -2.98
N HIS A 166 -15.53 -9.50 -2.23
CA HIS A 166 -15.83 -9.78 -0.84
C HIS A 166 -15.38 -8.60 0.04
N PRO A 167 -16.06 -8.31 1.16
CA PRO A 167 -15.57 -7.35 2.16
C PRO A 167 -14.34 -7.95 2.85
N SER A 168 -13.22 -7.98 2.13
CA SER A 168 -11.95 -8.40 2.67
C SER A 168 -11.39 -7.26 3.52
N LEU A 169 -10.61 -7.62 4.55
CA LEU A 169 -10.04 -6.67 5.50
C LEU A 169 -9.31 -5.50 4.81
N ASP A 170 -8.75 -5.70 3.62
CA ASP A 170 -8.15 -4.61 2.85
C ASP A 170 -9.15 -3.58 2.35
N VAL A 171 -10.32 -3.96 1.85
CA VAL A 171 -11.34 -2.98 1.42
C VAL A 171 -11.82 -2.14 2.60
N ALA A 172 -11.99 -2.80 3.74
CA ALA A 172 -12.39 -2.17 4.99
C ALA A 172 -11.34 -1.24 5.61
N LEU A 173 -10.05 -1.54 5.39
CA LEU A 173 -8.94 -0.84 6.01
C LEU A 173 -8.26 0.13 5.03
N SER A 174 -8.58 0.10 3.75
CA SER A 174 -8.01 1.01 2.76
C SER A 174 -8.79 2.32 2.73
N ASP A 175 -8.04 3.40 2.55
CA ASP A 175 -8.63 4.69 2.22
C ASP A 175 -9.16 4.69 0.77
N SER A 176 -10.04 5.65 0.45
CA SER A 176 -10.62 5.80 -0.88
C SER A 176 -9.58 5.95 -2.01
N ILE A 177 -8.38 6.45 -1.71
CA ILE A 177 -7.28 6.62 -2.68
C ILE A 177 -6.60 5.29 -2.95
N ILE A 178 -6.25 4.51 -1.92
CA ILE A 178 -5.68 3.17 -2.06
C ILE A 178 -6.64 2.28 -2.82
N GLU A 179 -7.93 2.35 -2.49
CA GLU A 179 -8.97 1.60 -3.20
C GLU A 179 -9.04 1.95 -4.68
N GLN A 180 -8.98 3.25 -5.00
CA GLN A 180 -8.95 3.72 -6.38
C GLN A 180 -7.69 3.23 -7.13
N VAL A 181 -6.52 3.33 -6.49
CA VAL A 181 -5.25 2.86 -7.05
C VAL A 181 -5.27 1.35 -7.25
N LEU A 182 -5.71 0.56 -6.27
CA LEU A 182 -5.85 -0.89 -6.41
C LEU A 182 -6.81 -1.27 -7.53
N ARG A 183 -7.94 -0.57 -7.67
CA ARG A 183 -8.92 -0.78 -8.76
C ARG A 183 -8.26 -0.59 -10.13
N TRP A 184 -7.59 0.54 -10.33
CA TRP A 184 -6.90 0.89 -11.58
C TRP A 184 -5.74 -0.04 -11.90
N THR A 185 -4.99 -0.46 -10.88
CA THR A 185 -3.82 -1.33 -11.08
C THR A 185 -4.17 -2.80 -11.33
N ALA A 186 -5.39 -3.20 -10.97
CA ALA A 186 -5.96 -4.51 -11.29
C ALA A 186 -6.63 -4.58 -12.69
N LEU A 187 -6.71 -3.47 -13.42
CA LEU A 187 -7.22 -3.47 -14.80
C LEU A 187 -6.39 -4.38 -15.72
N PRO A 188 -7.01 -4.95 -16.78
CA PRO A 188 -6.27 -5.67 -17.79
C PRO A 188 -5.36 -4.72 -18.57
N LEU A 189 -4.15 -5.19 -18.86
CA LEU A 189 -3.11 -4.46 -19.61
C LEU A 189 -2.99 -4.97 -21.06
N ASP A 190 -3.97 -5.75 -21.52
CA ASP A 190 -4.08 -6.28 -22.89
C ASP A 190 -4.69 -5.28 -23.89
N GLY A 191 -5.10 -4.10 -23.42
CA GLY A 191 -5.70 -3.04 -24.23
C GLY A 191 -7.23 -3.00 -24.21
N THR A 192 -7.89 -3.90 -23.47
CA THR A 192 -9.37 -4.01 -23.46
C THR A 192 -10.07 -3.00 -22.56
N ALA A 193 -9.37 -2.38 -21.60
CA ALA A 193 -9.94 -1.48 -20.59
C ALA A 193 -9.88 0.01 -20.97
N ALA A 194 -10.16 0.37 -22.22
CA ALA A 194 -9.97 1.72 -22.75
C ALA A 194 -10.67 2.83 -21.93
N ASP A 195 -11.95 2.65 -21.56
CA ASP A 195 -12.72 3.66 -20.83
C ASP A 195 -12.17 3.89 -19.41
N ALA A 196 -11.88 2.81 -18.69
CA ALA A 196 -11.30 2.89 -17.34
C ALA A 196 -9.87 3.47 -17.36
N MET A 197 -9.12 3.22 -18.43
CA MET A 197 -7.77 3.79 -18.61
C MET A 197 -7.82 5.28 -18.96
N ALA A 198 -8.86 5.75 -19.66
CA ALA A 198 -9.08 7.18 -19.88
C ALA A 198 -9.39 7.91 -18.57
N GLU A 199 -10.23 7.33 -17.71
CA GLU A 199 -10.48 7.84 -16.35
C GLU A 199 -9.18 7.89 -15.53
N LEU A 200 -8.41 6.80 -15.53
CA LEU A 200 -7.11 6.72 -14.87
C LEU A 200 -6.18 7.84 -15.36
N ALA A 201 -5.99 7.98 -16.68
CA ALA A 201 -5.08 8.95 -17.27
C ALA A 201 -5.44 10.41 -16.91
N ALA A 202 -6.74 10.72 -16.82
CA ALA A 202 -7.22 12.04 -16.40
C ALA A 202 -6.88 12.36 -14.93
N ASN A 203 -6.73 11.33 -14.09
CA ASN A 203 -6.50 11.48 -12.66
C ASN A 203 -5.03 11.31 -12.23
N ILE A 204 -4.13 10.74 -13.05
CA ILE A 204 -2.71 10.54 -12.66
C ILE A 204 -2.07 11.83 -12.12
N GLY A 205 -2.34 12.96 -12.76
CA GLY A 205 -1.67 14.23 -12.45
C GLY A 205 -1.99 14.81 -11.06
N SER A 206 -3.11 14.39 -10.44
CA SER A 206 -3.48 14.80 -9.09
C SER A 206 -2.98 13.83 -8.01
N GLN A 207 -2.39 12.70 -8.40
CA GLN A 207 -1.94 11.65 -7.49
C GLN A 207 -0.57 11.97 -6.89
N ARG A 208 -0.37 11.51 -5.65
CA ARG A 208 0.92 11.62 -4.96
C ARG A 208 2.00 10.77 -5.67
N PRO A 209 3.29 11.09 -5.51
CA PRO A 209 4.38 10.41 -6.24
C PRO A 209 4.37 8.88 -6.11
N TYR A 210 4.06 8.36 -4.91
CA TYR A 210 3.99 6.91 -4.67
C TYR A 210 2.92 6.22 -5.51
N ASP A 211 1.75 6.83 -5.65
CA ASP A 211 0.62 6.27 -6.37
C ASP A 211 0.76 6.54 -7.88
N ALA A 212 1.18 7.75 -8.25
CA ALA A 212 1.45 8.14 -9.64
C ALA A 212 2.43 7.18 -10.33
N LEU A 213 3.46 6.70 -9.63
CA LEU A 213 4.40 5.71 -10.17
C LEU A 213 3.69 4.46 -10.68
N LYS A 214 2.79 3.89 -9.87
CA LYS A 214 2.05 2.66 -10.21
C LYS A 214 1.13 2.89 -11.40
N LEU A 215 0.44 4.03 -11.41
CA LEU A 215 -0.50 4.38 -12.47
C LEU A 215 0.19 4.69 -13.80
N HIS A 216 1.36 5.34 -13.79
CA HIS A 216 2.16 5.54 -14.99
C HIS A 216 2.66 4.21 -15.58
N LEU A 217 3.03 3.23 -14.75
CA LEU A 217 3.42 1.89 -15.23
C LEU A 217 2.27 1.20 -15.95
N VAL A 218 1.08 1.21 -15.34
CA VAL A 218 -0.15 0.64 -15.90
C VAL A 218 -0.54 1.33 -17.22
N ALA A 219 -0.57 2.66 -17.22
CA ALA A 219 -0.92 3.43 -18.41
C ALA A 219 0.08 3.22 -19.55
N ALA A 220 1.38 3.08 -19.26
CA ALA A 220 2.41 2.81 -20.27
C ALA A 220 2.24 1.44 -20.92
N GLU A 221 2.08 0.37 -20.13
CA GLU A 221 1.89 -0.99 -20.66
C GLU A 221 0.58 -1.13 -21.42
N HIS A 222 -0.51 -0.53 -20.92
CA HIS A 222 -1.79 -0.50 -21.65
C HIS A 222 -1.68 0.26 -22.98
N ALA A 223 -1.06 1.45 -22.99
CA ALA A 223 -0.85 2.24 -24.20
C ALA A 223 -0.01 1.48 -25.24
N LEU A 224 1.00 0.72 -24.80
CA LEU A 224 1.77 -0.16 -25.67
C LEU A 224 0.90 -1.26 -26.28
N ALA A 225 0.02 -1.88 -25.49
CA ALA A 225 -0.87 -2.95 -25.96
C ALA A 225 -1.87 -2.48 -27.02
N VAL A 226 -2.43 -1.28 -26.89
CA VAL A 226 -3.34 -0.68 -27.88
C VAL A 226 -2.63 -0.05 -29.08
N GLY A 227 -1.28 -0.01 -29.07
CA GLY A 227 -0.48 0.59 -30.15
C GLY A 227 -0.36 2.11 -30.11
N ASP A 228 -0.77 2.78 -29.02
CA ASP A 228 -0.52 4.21 -28.80
C ASP A 228 0.90 4.43 -28.28
N PHE A 229 1.87 4.26 -29.17
CA PHE A 229 3.30 4.43 -28.86
C PHE A 229 3.65 5.83 -28.32
N PRO A 230 3.08 6.94 -28.84
CA PRO A 230 3.28 8.25 -28.24
C PRO A 230 2.84 8.32 -26.78
N ALA A 231 1.66 7.80 -26.42
CA ALA A 231 1.22 7.79 -25.02
C ALA A 231 2.09 6.87 -24.16
N ALA A 232 2.43 5.68 -24.66
CA ALA A 232 3.31 4.74 -23.97
C ALA A 232 4.64 5.38 -23.57
N LEU A 233 5.27 6.12 -24.49
CA LEU A 233 6.52 6.84 -24.21
C LEU A 233 6.32 7.99 -23.23
N ARG A 234 5.24 8.79 -23.36
CA ARG A 234 4.96 9.89 -22.40
C ARG A 234 4.89 9.36 -20.96
N HIS A 235 4.14 8.28 -20.73
CA HIS A 235 4.04 7.71 -19.39
C HIS A 235 5.37 7.07 -18.92
N ALA A 236 6.13 6.46 -19.82
CA ALA A 236 7.44 5.91 -19.49
C ALA A 236 8.47 7.00 -19.11
N GLU A 237 8.45 8.16 -19.78
CA GLU A 237 9.36 9.27 -19.47
C GLU A 237 9.13 9.85 -18.07
N SER A 238 7.88 9.89 -17.58
CA SER A 238 7.56 10.26 -16.20
C SER A 238 8.23 9.35 -15.16
N LEU A 239 8.62 8.14 -15.55
CA LEU A 239 9.24 7.12 -14.68
C LEU A 239 10.76 7.03 -14.83
N ARG A 240 11.37 7.82 -15.72
CA ARG A 240 12.80 7.71 -16.09
C ARG A 240 13.75 7.85 -14.90
N HIS A 241 13.41 8.70 -13.94
CA HIS A 241 14.27 9.04 -12.80
C HIS A 241 13.98 8.23 -11.54
N SER A 242 12.98 7.35 -11.57
CA SER A 242 12.71 6.46 -10.43
C SER A 242 13.64 5.26 -10.46
N ARG A 243 14.37 5.05 -9.35
CA ARG A 243 15.25 3.89 -9.18
C ARG A 243 14.48 2.58 -9.27
N LEU A 244 13.22 2.56 -8.84
CA LEU A 244 12.39 1.36 -8.83
C LEU A 244 12.03 0.90 -10.25
N SER A 245 11.78 1.83 -11.16
CA SER A 245 11.37 1.54 -12.54
C SER A 245 12.51 1.55 -13.55
N GLU A 246 13.76 1.77 -13.12
CA GLU A 246 14.90 1.91 -14.02
C GLU A 246 15.08 0.70 -14.96
N LYS A 247 15.06 -0.52 -14.40
CA LYS A 247 15.20 -1.76 -15.18
C LYS A 247 14.04 -1.94 -16.14
N TRP A 248 12.82 -1.71 -15.68
CA TRP A 248 11.62 -1.71 -16.52
C TRP A 248 11.75 -0.71 -17.67
N TYR A 249 12.09 0.56 -17.40
CA TYR A 249 12.19 1.62 -18.39
C TYR A 249 13.22 1.29 -19.49
N ARG A 250 14.41 0.79 -19.09
CA ARG A 250 15.47 0.34 -20.01
C ARG A 250 14.99 -0.77 -20.96
N ASN A 251 14.13 -1.67 -20.49
CA ASN A 251 13.57 -2.76 -21.29
C ASN A 251 12.33 -2.34 -22.09
N PHE A 252 11.53 -1.41 -21.55
CA PHE A 252 10.27 -0.96 -22.13
C PHE A 252 10.50 -0.09 -23.36
N ARG A 253 11.40 0.90 -23.30
CA ARG A 253 11.64 1.83 -24.40
C ARG A 253 12.01 1.14 -25.73
N PRO A 254 12.92 0.14 -25.77
CA PRO A 254 13.18 -0.63 -26.98
C PRO A 254 11.97 -1.44 -27.49
N ARG A 255 11.10 -1.94 -26.61
CA ARG A 255 9.87 -2.66 -27.01
C ARG A 255 8.96 -1.75 -27.82
N VAL A 256 8.71 -0.53 -27.31
CA VAL A 256 7.91 0.48 -27.99
C VAL A 256 8.52 0.85 -29.35
N GLN A 257 9.83 1.07 -29.40
CA GLN A 257 10.52 1.41 -30.65
C GLN A 257 10.45 0.30 -31.70
N ARG A 258 10.54 -0.97 -31.31
CA ARG A 258 10.45 -2.11 -32.25
C ARG A 258 9.04 -2.29 -32.81
N GLN A 259 8.01 -2.05 -32.00
CA GLN A 259 6.61 -2.19 -32.41
C GLN A 259 6.07 -0.96 -33.16
N GLY A 260 6.64 0.22 -32.89
CA GLY A 260 6.28 1.47 -33.56
C GLY A 260 6.94 1.71 -34.92
N VAL A 261 7.82 0.82 -35.38
CA VAL A 261 8.31 0.88 -36.77
C VAL A 261 7.25 0.28 -37.69
N PRO A 262 6.66 1.05 -38.62
CA PRO A 262 5.73 0.49 -39.58
C PRO A 262 6.46 -0.57 -40.41
N LYS A 263 5.90 -1.79 -40.50
CA LYS A 263 6.38 -2.80 -41.44
C LYS A 263 6.28 -2.20 -42.84
N LYS A 264 7.43 -1.99 -43.48
CA LYS A 264 7.53 -1.56 -44.87
C LYS A 264 6.92 -2.60 -45.81
#